data_AF-A0A553PHQ9-F1
#
_entry.id   AF-A0A553PHQ9-F1
#
_cell.length_a   1.000
_cell.length_b   1.000
_cell.length_c   1.000
_cell.angle_alpha   90.00
_cell.angle_beta   90.00
_cell.angle_gamma   90.00
#
_symmetry.space_group_name_H-M   'P 1'
#
loop_
_entity.id
_entity.type
_entity.pdbx_description
1 polymer ?
#
loop_
_entity_poly.entity_id
_entity_poly.type
_entity_poly.pdbx_seq_one_letter_code
_entity_poly.pdbx_strand_id
1 'polypeptide(L)'
;MGAGRGAQTQEPSGPINFVNMQSLLLQRSRIVNGFEPQRRPWMALIEIHKSIPRKGVKQNDNPTCGGVLVNKLWVITAAHCFCVSPLGCKGRPSKPNFHLARVTVFLGQHDIARRYRFRRLACFNLAYVSGWGLLSQENCSTSDQGPSPHLSCQFPFRWQGQKVRGCSFTPTPTSNSEECGRFKKEVNSMKDVTYSTEIYDGVMLLDEKGFPTTTCFKEDPGNFGWCGTTDSPNETSNWGWCNAFCRQGAQKGHRHTSILQETQLSTLSKTQCRKFGQEMKINPLVELCAGKIQRPKVKKLFKLGSGGRYEELELDMNRNTDNEEFYIGGSDSCKGDSGGPLFIWQANKAYLIGVVSRGKGCAGFNRPGIYTRITKKLKWIRKYTQSGNCS
;
A
#
# COMPACT_ATOMS: atom_id res chain seq x y z
N MET A 1 47.56 17.38 39.24
CA MET A 1 46.39 16.55 39.58
C MET A 1 45.16 17.45 39.52
N GLY A 2 44.34 17.33 38.48
CA GLY A 2 43.12 18.12 38.31
C GLY A 2 42.00 17.20 37.85
N ALA A 3 41.07 16.89 38.75
CA ALA A 3 39.96 15.97 38.51
C ALA A 3 38.75 16.71 37.89
N GLY A 4 38.16 16.07 36.88
CA GLY A 4 37.09 16.60 36.04
C GLY A 4 35.69 16.54 36.67
N ARG A 5 34.82 17.40 36.12
CA ARG A 5 33.41 17.58 36.48
C ARG A 5 32.56 16.35 36.09
N GLY A 6 31.76 15.85 37.02
CA GLY A 6 30.69 14.89 36.76
C GLY A 6 29.38 15.61 36.41
N ALA A 7 28.76 15.24 35.28
CA ALA A 7 27.43 15.68 34.89
C ALA A 7 26.40 14.63 35.32
N GLN A 8 25.38 15.07 36.08
CA GLN A 8 24.23 14.26 36.47
C GLN A 8 23.28 14.09 35.28
N THR A 9 22.87 12.84 35.02
CA THR A 9 21.80 12.48 34.08
C THR A 9 20.46 12.51 34.79
N GLN A 10 19.57 13.42 34.40
CA GLN A 10 18.15 13.39 34.79
C GLN A 10 17.37 12.49 33.81
N GLU A 11 16.65 11.50 34.34
CA GLU A 11 15.64 10.74 33.60
C GLU A 11 14.38 11.60 33.38
N PRO A 12 13.78 11.60 32.18
CA PRO A 12 12.50 12.27 31.98
C PRO A 12 11.34 11.35 32.35
N SER A 13 10.72 11.63 33.50
CA SER A 13 9.40 11.15 33.88
C SER A 13 8.32 11.95 33.17
N GLY A 14 7.71 11.40 32.12
CA GLY A 14 6.55 11.97 31.44
C GLY A 14 5.75 10.89 30.68
N PRO A 15 4.43 11.03 30.55
CA PRO A 15 3.58 10.02 29.93
C PRO A 15 3.93 9.88 28.43
N ILE A 16 4.26 8.66 28.03
CA ILE A 16 4.58 8.34 26.64
C ILE A 16 3.30 8.47 25.80
N ASN A 17 3.20 9.56 25.04
CA ASN A 17 2.12 9.79 24.07
C ASN A 17 2.06 8.63 23.04
N PHE A 18 1.04 7.79 23.16
CA PHE A 18 0.77 6.64 22.27
C PHE A 18 0.76 7.00 20.76
N VAL A 19 0.41 8.25 20.42
CA VAL A 19 0.37 8.78 19.04
C VAL A 19 1.76 8.78 18.38
N ASN A 20 2.84 8.97 19.16
CA ASN A 20 4.18 9.10 18.61
C ASN A 20 4.76 7.74 18.15
N MET A 21 4.31 6.65 18.78
CA MET A 21 4.83 5.30 18.50
C MET A 21 4.29 4.74 17.17
N GLN A 22 3.01 4.94 16.84
CA GLN A 22 2.46 4.59 15.52
C GLN A 22 3.13 5.40 14.39
N SER A 23 3.32 6.70 14.61
CA SER A 23 4.04 7.62 13.71
C SER A 23 5.47 7.15 13.40
N LEU A 24 6.21 6.72 14.43
CA LEU A 24 7.59 6.20 14.28
C LEU A 24 7.66 4.82 13.62
N LEU A 25 6.68 3.95 13.85
CA LEU A 25 6.59 2.62 13.20
C LEU A 25 6.26 2.74 11.70
N LEU A 26 5.35 3.66 11.34
CA LEU A 26 4.97 3.94 9.95
C LEU A 26 6.11 4.59 9.13
N GLN A 27 6.98 5.38 9.78
CA GLN A 27 8.18 5.97 9.14
C GLN A 27 9.22 4.92 8.70
N ARG A 28 9.11 3.66 9.14
CA ARG A 28 10.01 2.55 8.75
C ARG A 28 9.36 1.55 7.80
N SER A 29 8.05 1.63 7.57
CA SER A 29 7.32 0.70 6.69
C SER A 29 7.62 0.98 5.22
N ARG A 30 7.80 -0.07 4.44
CA ARG A 30 8.23 -0.01 3.02
C ARG A 30 7.31 -0.75 2.06
N ILE A 31 6.60 -1.74 2.59
CA ILE A 31 5.35 -2.27 2.04
C ILE A 31 4.22 -1.36 2.52
N VAL A 32 3.28 -1.03 1.62
CA VAL A 32 2.15 -0.15 1.98
C VAL A 32 1.27 -0.89 3.00
N ASN A 33 1.09 -0.28 4.17
CA ASN A 33 0.40 -0.89 5.32
C ASN A 33 0.96 -2.29 5.69
N GLY A 34 2.27 -2.45 5.59
CA GLY A 34 2.98 -3.65 6.01
C GLY A 34 3.21 -3.73 7.52
N PHE A 35 3.63 -4.91 7.97
CA PHE A 35 4.08 -5.19 9.31
C PHE A 35 5.43 -5.91 9.28
N GLU A 36 6.16 -5.88 10.39
CA GLU A 36 7.41 -6.64 10.52
C GLU A 36 7.12 -8.15 10.69
N PRO A 37 7.55 -9.02 9.77
CA PRO A 37 7.30 -10.45 9.87
C PRO A 37 8.30 -11.11 10.84
N GLN A 38 7.98 -12.34 11.24
CA GLN A 38 8.99 -13.23 11.82
C GLN A 38 10.06 -13.60 10.79
N ARG A 39 11.12 -14.28 11.25
CA ARG A 39 12.23 -14.77 10.40
C ARG A 39 11.74 -15.34 9.07
N ARG A 40 12.28 -14.81 7.97
CA ARG A 40 12.10 -15.31 6.61
C ARG A 40 13.48 -15.68 6.04
N PRO A 41 14.05 -16.83 6.44
CA PRO A 41 15.44 -17.18 6.08
C PRO A 41 15.66 -17.38 4.58
N TRP A 42 14.57 -17.53 3.82
CA TRP A 42 14.59 -17.68 2.36
C TRP A 42 14.51 -16.33 1.62
N MET A 43 14.36 -15.21 2.32
CA MET A 43 14.40 -13.87 1.73
C MET A 43 15.84 -13.43 1.46
N ALA A 44 16.06 -12.82 0.30
CA ALA A 44 17.34 -12.24 -0.08
C ALA A 44 17.19 -10.76 -0.43
N LEU A 45 18.06 -9.91 0.13
CA LEU A 45 18.28 -8.56 -0.36
C LEU A 45 19.45 -8.61 -1.34
N ILE A 46 19.27 -8.01 -2.52
CA ILE A 46 20.27 -7.97 -3.58
C ILE A 46 20.69 -6.52 -3.80
N GLU A 47 21.96 -6.24 -3.53
CA GLU A 47 22.60 -4.97 -3.85
C GLU A 47 23.42 -5.10 -5.13
N ILE A 48 23.21 -4.18 -6.08
CA ILE A 48 23.87 -4.20 -7.39
C ILE A 48 24.83 -3.01 -7.48
N HIS A 49 26.12 -3.28 -7.39
CA HIS A 49 27.17 -2.26 -7.46
C HIS A 49 27.62 -2.07 -8.92
N LYS A 50 27.49 -0.85 -9.46
CA LYS A 50 27.92 -0.53 -10.82
C LYS A 50 29.44 -0.30 -10.88
N SER A 51 30.13 -0.84 -11.90
CA SER A 51 31.59 -0.68 -12.05
C SER A 51 32.04 0.75 -12.44
N ILE A 52 31.16 1.61 -12.94
CA ILE A 52 31.50 2.98 -13.33
C ILE A 52 30.53 3.96 -12.65
N PRO A 53 31.02 4.88 -11.79
CA PRO A 53 30.19 5.95 -11.26
C PRO A 53 29.81 6.89 -12.41
N ARG A 54 28.50 7.06 -12.68
CA ARG A 54 28.04 8.17 -13.52
C ARG A 54 28.45 9.47 -12.82
N LYS A 55 29.08 10.42 -13.52
CA LYS A 55 29.34 11.78 -12.99
C LYS A 55 28.06 12.30 -12.32
N GLY A 56 28.13 12.55 -11.01
CA GLY A 56 27.00 13.03 -10.19
C GLY A 56 26.23 12.00 -9.36
N VAL A 57 26.52 10.69 -9.47
CA VAL A 57 25.91 9.66 -8.60
C VAL A 57 26.79 9.47 -7.35
N LYS A 58 26.23 9.76 -6.17
CA LYS A 58 26.91 9.55 -4.89
C LYS A 58 27.09 8.04 -4.63
N GLN A 59 28.19 7.66 -3.99
CA GLN A 59 28.66 6.26 -3.79
C GLN A 59 27.67 5.33 -3.07
N ASN A 60 26.57 5.84 -2.49
CA ASN A 60 25.60 5.10 -1.67
C ASN A 60 24.25 4.82 -2.34
N ASP A 61 24.06 5.12 -3.64
CA ASP A 61 22.78 4.93 -4.33
C ASP A 61 22.77 3.66 -5.22
N ASN A 62 23.24 2.53 -4.68
CA ASN A 62 23.19 1.27 -5.43
C ASN A 62 21.74 0.78 -5.56
N PRO A 63 21.28 0.38 -6.76
CA PRO A 63 19.98 -0.24 -6.92
C PRO A 63 19.85 -1.48 -6.05
N THR A 64 18.71 -1.61 -5.38
CA THR A 64 18.37 -2.80 -4.60
C THR A 64 17.14 -3.47 -5.14
N CYS A 65 17.16 -4.80 -5.01
CA CYS A 65 16.02 -5.65 -5.30
C CYS A 65 15.87 -6.70 -4.20
N GLY A 66 14.65 -7.24 -4.09
CA GLY A 66 14.40 -8.46 -3.36
C GLY A 66 14.83 -9.69 -4.16
N GLY A 67 14.85 -10.82 -3.48
CA GLY A 67 15.13 -12.13 -4.04
C GLY A 67 14.61 -13.23 -3.12
N VAL A 68 14.55 -14.43 -3.66
CA VAL A 68 14.09 -15.63 -2.95
C VAL A 68 15.09 -16.75 -3.13
N LEU A 69 15.62 -17.26 -2.02
CA LEU A 69 16.45 -18.46 -1.96
C LEU A 69 15.59 -19.68 -2.29
N VAL A 70 15.88 -20.35 -3.41
CA VAL A 70 15.14 -21.54 -3.87
C VAL A 70 15.86 -22.85 -3.59
N ASN A 71 17.17 -22.79 -3.35
CA ASN A 71 17.97 -23.86 -2.76
C ASN A 71 19.25 -23.26 -2.14
N LYS A 72 20.21 -24.08 -1.70
CA LYS A 72 21.44 -23.63 -1.02
C LYS A 72 22.34 -22.69 -1.85
N LEU A 73 22.16 -22.61 -3.16
CA LEU A 73 23.09 -21.95 -4.09
C LEU A 73 22.41 -20.95 -5.03
N TRP A 74 21.08 -20.97 -5.09
CA TRP A 74 20.33 -20.22 -6.09
C TRP A 74 19.30 -19.28 -5.46
N VAL A 75 19.37 -18.02 -5.87
CA VAL A 75 18.39 -16.98 -5.58
C VAL A 75 17.68 -16.61 -6.88
N ILE A 76 16.34 -16.55 -6.83
CA ILE A 76 15.52 -16.01 -7.90
C ILE A 76 15.22 -14.54 -7.59
N THR A 77 15.26 -13.68 -8.62
CA THR A 77 14.90 -12.27 -8.52
C THR A 77 14.35 -11.78 -9.88
N ALA A 78 13.90 -10.53 -9.93
CA ALA A 78 13.34 -9.95 -11.14
C ALA A 78 14.44 -9.54 -12.14
N ALA A 79 14.24 -9.85 -13.41
CA ALA A 79 15.24 -9.58 -14.45
C ALA A 79 15.54 -8.08 -14.62
N HIS A 80 14.55 -7.21 -14.43
CA HIS A 80 14.73 -5.76 -14.60
C HIS A 80 15.64 -5.14 -13.54
N CYS A 81 15.94 -5.84 -12.44
CA CYS A 81 16.93 -5.43 -11.46
C CYS A 81 18.32 -5.29 -12.09
N PHE A 82 18.63 -6.06 -13.13
CA PHE A 82 19.94 -6.08 -13.81
C PHE A 82 19.94 -5.38 -15.18
N CYS A 83 18.81 -4.80 -15.62
CA CYS A 83 18.78 -4.03 -16.88
C CYS A 83 19.45 -2.66 -16.67
N VAL A 84 20.62 -2.43 -17.28
CA VAL A 84 21.41 -1.18 -17.10
C VAL A 84 21.12 -0.11 -18.18
N SER A 85 20.21 -0.37 -19.14
CA SER A 85 19.96 0.55 -20.26
C SER A 85 19.11 1.78 -19.85
N PRO A 86 19.44 3.01 -20.31
CA PRO A 86 18.59 4.20 -20.16
C PRO A 86 17.19 4.05 -20.78
N LEU A 87 17.02 3.12 -21.72
CA LEU A 87 15.76 2.85 -22.45
C LEU A 87 14.89 1.78 -21.76
N GLY A 88 15.33 1.24 -20.61
CA GLY A 88 14.69 0.12 -19.93
C GLY A 88 14.80 -1.21 -20.70
N CYS A 89 14.21 -2.29 -20.19
CA CYS A 89 14.19 -3.60 -20.87
C CYS A 89 13.21 -3.63 -22.07
N LYS A 90 12.87 -2.47 -22.67
CA LYS A 90 11.95 -2.38 -23.80
C LYS A 90 12.73 -2.49 -25.11
N GLY A 91 12.63 -3.66 -25.73
CA GLY A 91 13.15 -3.90 -27.08
C GLY A 91 14.49 -4.63 -27.07
N ARG A 92 14.43 -5.92 -27.44
CA ARG A 92 15.51 -6.92 -27.55
C ARG A 92 16.05 -7.42 -26.20
N PRO A 93 16.26 -8.75 -26.04
CA PRO A 93 16.99 -9.31 -24.92
C PRO A 93 18.47 -9.01 -25.14
N SER A 94 18.90 -7.75 -24.98
CA SER A 94 20.29 -7.51 -24.66
C SER A 94 20.52 -8.24 -23.34
N LYS A 95 21.29 -9.33 -23.38
CA LYS A 95 21.78 -10.01 -22.17
C LYS A 95 22.19 -8.90 -21.20
N PRO A 96 21.65 -8.86 -19.98
CA PRO A 96 22.15 -7.92 -18.97
C PRO A 96 23.66 -8.02 -18.99
N ASN A 97 24.37 -6.89 -19.07
CA ASN A 97 25.83 -6.93 -19.13
C ASN A 97 26.33 -7.24 -17.71
N PHE A 98 26.23 -8.51 -17.32
CA PHE A 98 26.51 -9.03 -15.98
C PHE A 98 27.99 -8.81 -15.58
N HIS A 99 28.89 -8.65 -16.56
CA HIS A 99 30.32 -8.51 -16.35
C HIS A 99 30.74 -7.21 -15.64
N LEU A 100 29.85 -6.21 -15.52
CA LEU A 100 30.18 -4.90 -14.94
C LEU A 100 29.46 -4.62 -13.62
N ALA A 101 28.84 -5.60 -12.98
CA ALA A 101 28.17 -5.40 -11.70
C ALA A 101 28.70 -6.37 -10.64
N ARG A 102 29.27 -5.85 -9.55
CA ARG A 102 29.46 -6.64 -8.33
C ARG A 102 28.09 -6.78 -7.67
N VAL A 103 27.68 -8.00 -7.35
CA VAL A 103 26.38 -8.28 -6.71
C VAL A 103 26.63 -8.78 -5.31
N THR A 104 25.99 -8.16 -4.32
CA THR A 104 26.02 -8.61 -2.93
C THR A 104 24.64 -9.16 -2.56
N VAL A 105 24.60 -10.36 -1.99
CA VAL A 105 23.35 -11.02 -1.58
C VAL A 105 23.36 -11.18 -0.08
N PHE A 106 22.37 -10.60 0.59
CA PHE A 106 22.17 -10.72 2.04
C PHE A 106 20.98 -11.63 2.31
N LEU A 107 21.21 -12.71 3.05
CA LEU A 107 20.16 -13.66 3.44
C LEU A 107 19.70 -13.38 4.88
N GLY A 108 18.39 -13.40 5.12
CA GLY A 108 17.84 -13.41 6.48
C GLY A 108 18.10 -12.14 7.31
N GLN A 109 18.14 -10.96 6.69
CA GLN A 109 18.21 -9.67 7.39
C GLN A 109 16.84 -9.37 8.06
N HIS A 110 16.62 -9.90 9.26
CA HIS A 110 15.46 -9.68 10.13
C HIS A 110 15.89 -9.31 11.56
N ASP A 111 15.07 -8.59 12.31
CA ASP A 111 15.27 -8.42 13.76
C ASP A 111 15.00 -9.76 14.48
N ILE A 112 15.88 -10.13 15.41
CA ILE A 112 15.92 -11.43 16.08
C ILE A 112 15.07 -11.44 17.36
N ALA A 113 14.56 -10.29 17.82
CA ALA A 113 14.04 -10.14 19.18
C ALA A 113 12.59 -10.58 19.45
N ARG A 114 11.76 -10.95 18.45
CA ARG A 114 10.31 -11.16 18.69
C ARG A 114 9.78 -12.51 18.17
N ARG A 115 9.24 -13.32 19.09
CA ARG A 115 8.45 -14.54 18.81
C ARG A 115 6.96 -14.20 18.93
N TYR A 116 6.19 -14.39 17.85
CA TYR A 116 4.72 -14.33 17.89
C TYR A 116 4.11 -15.71 17.56
N ARG A 117 2.87 -15.99 17.97
CA ARG A 117 2.13 -17.19 17.56
C ARG A 117 1.14 -16.81 16.45
N PHE A 118 1.21 -17.46 15.29
CA PHE A 118 0.26 -17.25 14.19
C PHE A 118 -1.04 -18.02 14.44
N ARG A 119 -2.20 -17.37 14.20
CA ARG A 119 -3.50 -18.06 14.13
C ARG A 119 -3.69 -18.68 12.74
N ARG A 120 -4.09 -19.95 12.73
CA ARG A 120 -4.40 -20.76 11.54
C ARG A 120 -5.76 -20.38 10.99
N LEU A 121 -5.81 -19.80 9.79
CA LEU A 121 -7.00 -19.81 8.95
C LEU A 121 -6.58 -20.19 7.53
N ALA A 122 -7.11 -21.32 7.06
CA ALA A 122 -6.92 -21.79 5.70
C ALA A 122 -7.84 -21.00 4.76
N CYS A 123 -7.42 -19.79 4.39
CA CYS A 123 -8.05 -19.04 3.31
C CYS A 123 -7.37 -19.40 1.99
N PHE A 124 -8.07 -20.08 1.08
CA PHE A 124 -7.52 -20.63 -0.18
C PHE A 124 -6.92 -19.60 -1.15
N ASN A 125 -7.12 -18.30 -0.91
CA ASN A 125 -6.58 -17.21 -1.74
C ASN A 125 -5.65 -16.25 -0.98
N LEU A 126 -5.35 -16.50 0.30
CA LEU A 126 -4.51 -15.61 1.11
C LEU A 126 -3.02 -15.85 0.83
N ALA A 127 -2.33 -14.82 0.38
CA ALA A 127 -0.90 -14.80 0.12
C ALA A 127 -0.21 -13.67 0.89
N TYR A 128 1.11 -13.77 0.97
CA TYR A 128 1.98 -12.83 1.67
C TYR A 128 3.04 -12.35 0.71
N VAL A 129 3.30 -11.05 0.72
CA VAL A 129 4.41 -10.42 0.00
C VAL A 129 5.33 -9.76 1.02
N SER A 130 6.64 -9.92 0.82
CA SER A 130 7.65 -9.39 1.73
C SER A 130 8.74 -8.65 0.96
N GLY A 131 9.38 -7.67 1.59
CA GLY A 131 10.47 -6.93 0.98
C GLY A 131 11.00 -5.76 1.82
N TRP A 132 12.03 -5.11 1.29
CA TRP A 132 12.78 -4.00 1.91
C TRP A 132 12.66 -2.70 1.11
N GLY A 133 11.59 -2.53 0.33
CA GLY A 133 11.36 -1.49 -0.68
C GLY A 133 11.43 -0.04 -0.18
N LEU A 134 10.93 0.93 -0.93
CA LEU A 134 11.00 2.36 -0.63
C LEU A 134 9.61 2.95 -0.78
N LEU A 135 9.07 3.52 0.30
CA LEU A 135 7.97 4.49 0.21
C LEU A 135 8.58 5.87 0.00
N SER A 136 8.30 6.50 -1.13
CA SER A 136 8.62 7.91 -1.37
C SER A 136 7.38 8.78 -1.19
N GLN A 137 7.58 10.10 -1.05
CA GLN A 137 6.49 11.08 -1.06
C GLN A 137 5.62 11.02 -2.33
N GLU A 138 6.16 10.49 -3.44
CA GLU A 138 5.42 10.22 -4.68
C GLU A 138 4.32 9.16 -4.50
N ASN A 139 4.36 8.41 -3.40
CA ASN A 139 3.35 7.41 -3.03
C ASN A 139 2.32 7.96 -2.03
N CYS A 140 2.28 9.28 -1.79
CA CYS A 140 1.21 9.86 -0.98
C CYS A 140 -0.14 9.57 -1.64
N SER A 141 -0.99 8.87 -0.91
CA SER A 141 -2.33 8.48 -1.32
C SER A 141 -3.32 8.71 -0.20
N THR A 142 -4.58 8.70 -0.55
CA THR A 142 -5.66 8.74 0.41
C THR A 142 -5.76 7.43 1.20
N SER A 143 -6.32 7.53 2.39
CA SER A 143 -6.61 6.42 3.29
C SER A 143 -7.72 5.53 2.73
N ASP A 144 -8.17 4.57 3.54
CA ASP A 144 -9.37 3.75 3.29
C ASP A 144 -10.67 4.51 3.62
N GLN A 145 -10.58 5.76 4.08
CA GLN A 145 -11.73 6.59 4.44
C GLN A 145 -12.00 7.66 3.37
N GLY A 146 -13.28 8.01 3.24
CA GLY A 146 -13.73 9.13 2.42
C GLY A 146 -14.11 8.77 1.00
N PRO A 147 -14.35 9.80 0.16
CA PRO A 147 -14.95 9.58 -1.15
C PRO A 147 -14.00 8.90 -2.15
N SER A 148 -12.69 9.12 -2.02
CA SER A 148 -11.68 8.56 -2.92
C SER A 148 -10.70 7.70 -2.14
N PRO A 149 -11.00 6.44 -1.77
CA PRO A 149 -10.07 5.61 -1.00
C PRO A 149 -8.89 5.13 -1.85
N HIS A 150 -7.69 5.13 -1.28
CA HIS A 150 -6.45 4.61 -1.89
C HIS A 150 -6.06 5.20 -3.25
N LEU A 151 -6.49 6.42 -3.54
CA LEU A 151 -6.12 7.16 -4.73
C LEU A 151 -4.92 8.06 -4.46
N SER A 152 -4.07 8.23 -5.47
CA SER A 152 -2.89 9.11 -5.35
C SER A 152 -3.33 10.56 -5.13
N CYS A 153 -2.67 11.23 -4.20
CA CYS A 153 -2.89 12.66 -3.98
C CYS A 153 -2.28 13.46 -5.13
N GLN A 154 -3.04 14.44 -5.63
CA GLN A 154 -2.60 15.40 -6.63
C GLN A 154 -1.97 16.61 -5.95
N PHE A 155 -0.67 16.83 -6.16
CA PHE A 155 -0.01 18.07 -5.73
C PHE A 155 0.66 18.77 -6.92
N PRO A 156 0.58 20.10 -7.00
CA PRO A 156 -0.30 20.96 -6.21
C PRO A 156 -1.77 20.84 -6.66
N PHE A 157 -2.72 21.00 -5.75
CA PHE A 157 -4.15 21.14 -6.06
C PHE A 157 -4.66 22.53 -5.67
N ARG A 158 -5.83 22.93 -6.19
CA ARG A 158 -6.49 24.20 -5.83
C ARG A 158 -7.59 23.93 -4.81
N TRP A 159 -7.60 24.71 -3.73
CA TRP A 159 -8.66 24.69 -2.72
C TRP A 159 -8.94 26.12 -2.24
N GLN A 160 -10.21 26.56 -2.30
CA GLN A 160 -10.63 27.92 -1.94
C GLN A 160 -9.76 29.01 -2.60
N GLY A 161 -9.44 28.85 -3.89
CA GLY A 161 -8.58 29.77 -4.64
C GLY A 161 -7.08 29.66 -4.33
N GLN A 162 -6.66 28.91 -3.31
CA GLN A 162 -5.27 28.74 -2.92
C GLN A 162 -4.63 27.49 -3.53
N LYS A 163 -3.33 27.58 -3.81
CA LYS A 163 -2.52 26.47 -4.33
C LYS A 163 -1.92 25.67 -3.17
N VAL A 164 -2.45 24.48 -2.91
CA VAL A 164 -2.03 23.60 -1.82
C VAL A 164 -0.99 22.60 -2.33
N ARG A 165 0.15 22.47 -1.64
CA ARG A 165 1.31 21.65 -2.06
C ARG A 165 1.52 20.36 -1.23
N GLY A 166 0.60 20.06 -0.32
CA GLY A 166 0.60 18.88 0.54
C GLY A 166 -0.82 18.65 1.07
N CYS A 167 -0.98 17.77 2.05
CA CYS A 167 -2.30 17.57 2.66
C CYS A 167 -2.79 18.85 3.34
N SER A 168 -4.06 19.19 3.11
CA SER A 168 -4.74 20.32 3.74
C SER A 168 -5.26 19.89 5.11
N PHE A 169 -5.12 20.78 6.10
CA PHE A 169 -5.69 20.65 7.44
C PHE A 169 -6.87 21.62 7.65
N THR A 170 -7.38 22.23 6.58
CA THR A 170 -8.67 22.93 6.63
C THR A 170 -9.82 21.94 6.72
N PRO A 171 -11.03 22.36 7.10
CA PRO A 171 -12.22 21.52 6.96
C PRO A 171 -12.30 20.87 5.58
N THR A 172 -12.78 19.62 5.55
CA THR A 172 -12.88 18.83 4.31
C THR A 172 -13.88 19.44 3.34
N PRO A 173 -13.85 19.09 2.04
CA PRO A 173 -14.79 19.64 1.07
C PRO A 173 -16.28 19.46 1.38
N THR A 174 -16.64 18.49 2.23
CA THR A 174 -18.02 18.34 2.71
C THR A 174 -18.52 19.57 3.45
N SER A 175 -17.65 20.36 4.10
CA SER A 175 -18.07 21.58 4.81
C SER A 175 -18.67 22.65 3.89
N ASN A 176 -18.42 22.57 2.58
CA ASN A 176 -18.95 23.52 1.59
C ASN A 176 -20.26 23.04 0.96
N SER A 177 -20.75 21.85 1.31
CA SER A 177 -22.01 21.31 0.79
C SER A 177 -23.19 21.90 1.58
N GLU A 178 -24.01 22.71 0.92
CA GLU A 178 -25.23 23.26 1.49
C GLU A 178 -26.19 22.16 1.96
N GLU A 179 -26.34 21.09 1.15
CA GLU A 179 -27.21 19.96 1.46
C GLU A 179 -26.75 19.22 2.72
N CYS A 180 -25.44 18.97 2.86
CA CYS A 180 -24.87 18.37 4.07
C CYS A 180 -24.99 19.29 5.28
N GLY A 181 -24.84 20.61 5.08
CA GLY A 181 -25.05 21.61 6.13
C GLY A 181 -26.50 21.64 6.64
N ARG A 182 -27.47 21.57 5.73
CA ARG A 182 -28.90 21.46 6.06
C ARG A 182 -29.20 20.17 6.83
N PHE A 183 -28.77 19.04 6.28
CA PHE A 183 -28.93 17.73 6.90
C PHE A 183 -28.35 17.68 8.32
N LYS A 184 -27.12 18.19 8.51
CA LYS A 184 -26.46 18.22 9.82
C LYS A 184 -27.23 19.04 10.86
N LYS A 185 -27.78 20.21 10.47
CA LYS A 185 -28.61 21.03 11.37
C LYS A 185 -29.87 20.28 11.80
N GLU A 186 -30.49 19.57 10.87
CA GLU A 186 -31.72 18.81 11.12
C GLU A 186 -31.46 17.60 12.03
N VAL A 187 -30.47 16.76 11.71
CA VAL A 187 -30.20 15.55 12.49
C VAL A 187 -29.69 15.87 13.90
N ASN A 188 -28.90 16.93 14.09
CA ASN A 188 -28.50 17.36 15.44
C ASN A 188 -29.69 17.80 16.32
N SER A 189 -30.86 18.05 15.73
CA SER A 189 -32.09 18.36 16.48
C SER A 189 -32.94 17.13 16.82
N MET A 190 -32.59 15.95 16.28
CA MET A 190 -33.28 14.69 16.54
C MET A 190 -32.76 14.06 17.84
N LYS A 191 -33.66 13.77 18.80
CA LYS A 191 -33.29 13.27 20.14
C LYS A 191 -32.75 11.83 20.16
N ASP A 192 -33.04 11.03 19.13
CA ASP A 192 -32.71 9.59 19.07
C ASP A 192 -31.84 9.18 17.88
N VAL A 193 -31.35 10.14 17.08
CA VAL A 193 -30.48 9.87 15.93
C VAL A 193 -29.08 10.41 16.23
N THR A 194 -28.20 9.56 16.74
CA THR A 194 -26.78 9.91 16.83
C THR A 194 -26.21 9.99 15.41
N TYR A 195 -25.87 11.21 14.97
CA TYR A 195 -24.94 11.44 13.86
C TYR A 195 -23.57 10.89 14.26
N SER A 196 -23.39 9.56 14.18
CA SER A 196 -22.09 8.94 14.38
C SER A 196 -21.52 8.52 13.04
N THR A 197 -20.74 9.42 12.46
CA THR A 197 -19.82 9.09 11.37
C THR A 197 -18.61 8.29 11.88
N GLU A 198 -18.55 7.93 13.16
CA GLU A 198 -17.47 7.09 13.71
C GLU A 198 -17.56 5.64 13.24
N ILE A 199 -18.77 5.18 12.89
CA ILE A 199 -19.03 3.80 12.46
C ILE A 199 -19.16 3.69 10.93
N TYR A 200 -19.61 4.76 10.25
CA TYR A 200 -19.85 4.79 8.80
C TYR A 200 -18.86 5.69 8.07
N ASP A 201 -18.44 5.29 6.87
CA ASP A 201 -17.55 6.12 6.04
C ASP A 201 -18.22 7.42 5.57
N GLY A 202 -19.55 7.47 5.52
CA GLY A 202 -20.34 8.66 5.19
C GLY A 202 -21.84 8.41 5.26
N VAL A 203 -22.61 9.48 5.15
CA VAL A 203 -24.08 9.46 5.12
C VAL A 203 -24.56 9.75 3.70
N MET A 204 -25.28 8.82 3.07
CA MET A 204 -25.85 9.01 1.75
C MET A 204 -27.24 9.65 1.88
N LEU A 205 -27.44 10.78 1.20
CA LEU A 205 -28.71 11.46 1.12
C LEU A 205 -29.41 11.08 -0.19
N LEU A 206 -30.71 10.83 -0.11
CA LEU A 206 -31.58 10.52 -1.22
C LEU A 206 -32.66 11.61 -1.37
N ASP A 207 -33.06 11.89 -2.60
CA ASP A 207 -34.20 12.76 -2.87
C ASP A 207 -35.55 12.08 -2.51
N GLU A 208 -36.66 12.81 -2.71
CA GLU A 208 -38.02 12.29 -2.47
C GLU A 208 -38.37 11.05 -3.30
N LYS A 209 -37.70 10.86 -4.43
CA LYS A 209 -37.87 9.70 -5.31
C LYS A 209 -36.95 8.53 -4.92
N GLY A 210 -36.04 8.72 -3.97
CA GLY A 210 -35.09 7.72 -3.50
C GLY A 210 -33.81 7.63 -4.33
N PHE A 211 -33.53 8.62 -5.17
CA PHE A 211 -32.28 8.67 -5.93
C PHE A 211 -31.17 9.35 -5.10
N PRO A 212 -29.93 8.82 -5.12
CA PRO A 212 -28.80 9.44 -4.42
C PRO A 212 -28.51 10.86 -4.93
N THR A 213 -28.49 11.83 -4.01
CA THR A 213 -28.15 13.23 -4.30
C THR A 213 -26.69 13.53 -3.94
N THR A 214 -26.28 13.16 -2.72
CA THR A 214 -24.93 13.41 -2.20
C THR A 214 -24.53 12.41 -1.13
N THR A 215 -23.22 12.37 -0.81
CA THR A 215 -22.72 11.69 0.39
C THR A 215 -22.00 12.70 1.28
N CYS A 216 -22.45 12.81 2.53
CA CYS A 216 -21.87 13.67 3.55
C CYS A 216 -20.81 12.91 4.34
N PHE A 217 -19.58 13.39 4.28
CA PHE A 217 -18.43 12.87 5.02
C PHE A 217 -18.12 13.74 6.24
N LYS A 218 -17.19 13.30 7.10
CA LYS A 218 -16.71 14.12 8.22
C LYS A 218 -16.07 15.42 7.71
N GLU A 219 -16.35 16.53 8.38
CA GLU A 219 -15.70 17.82 8.12
C GLU A 219 -14.29 17.90 8.73
N ASP A 220 -14.01 17.06 9.72
CA ASP A 220 -12.71 16.99 10.38
C ASP A 220 -11.61 16.51 9.40
N PRO A 221 -10.54 17.29 9.18
CA PRO A 221 -9.40 16.86 8.36
C PRO A 221 -8.62 15.68 8.93
N GLY A 222 -8.84 15.31 10.20
CA GLY A 222 -8.14 14.23 10.87
C GLY A 222 -6.63 14.48 11.02
N ASN A 223 -5.92 13.45 11.50
CA ASN A 223 -4.51 13.59 11.92
C ASN A 223 -3.50 13.83 10.78
N PHE A 224 -3.89 13.54 9.54
CA PHE A 224 -3.00 13.60 8.38
C PHE A 224 -3.46 14.59 7.31
N GLY A 225 -4.58 15.27 7.54
CA GLY A 225 -5.20 16.15 6.58
C GLY A 225 -5.85 15.39 5.42
N TRP A 226 -6.21 16.11 4.37
CA TRP A 226 -6.83 15.57 3.17
C TRP A 226 -6.21 16.17 1.89
N CYS A 227 -6.39 15.51 0.76
CA CYS A 227 -5.86 15.95 -0.53
C CYS A 227 -6.89 15.79 -1.63
N GLY A 228 -6.75 16.59 -2.70
CA GLY A 228 -7.40 16.27 -3.98
C GLY A 228 -6.73 15.07 -4.66
N THR A 229 -7.48 14.31 -5.47
CA THR A 229 -7.00 13.08 -6.14
C THR A 229 -7.03 13.22 -7.67
N THR A 230 -6.19 12.43 -8.36
CA THR A 230 -6.01 12.54 -9.83
C THR A 230 -7.02 11.72 -10.67
N ASP A 231 -7.78 10.80 -10.07
CA ASP A 231 -8.53 9.76 -10.80
C ASP A 231 -9.93 9.53 -10.20
N SER A 232 -10.95 10.29 -10.61
CA SER A 232 -12.33 9.78 -10.65
C SER A 232 -13.15 10.50 -11.73
N PRO A 233 -13.29 9.92 -12.93
CA PRO A 233 -14.11 10.51 -14.00
C PRO A 233 -15.62 10.41 -13.75
N ASN A 234 -16.07 9.57 -12.80
CA ASN A 234 -17.48 9.23 -12.63
C ASN A 234 -18.08 9.53 -11.23
N GLU A 235 -17.34 10.15 -10.31
CA GLU A 235 -17.90 10.56 -9.01
C GLU A 235 -17.62 12.03 -8.70
N THR A 236 -18.60 12.68 -8.10
CA THR A 236 -18.66 14.12 -7.79
C THR A 236 -17.64 14.58 -6.73
N SER A 237 -16.68 13.74 -6.30
CA SER A 237 -15.75 14.03 -5.20
C SER A 237 -14.31 13.55 -5.45
N ASN A 238 -13.47 14.42 -6.03
CA ASN A 238 -12.04 14.18 -6.29
C ASN A 238 -11.15 14.51 -5.07
N TRP A 239 -11.47 13.95 -3.89
CA TRP A 239 -10.68 14.16 -2.67
C TRP A 239 -10.77 12.98 -1.69
N GLY A 240 -9.82 12.89 -0.77
CA GLY A 240 -9.92 11.97 0.37
C GLY A 240 -8.92 12.31 1.47
N TRP A 241 -9.09 11.71 2.65
CA TRP A 241 -8.14 11.87 3.76
C TRP A 241 -6.81 11.29 3.40
N CYS A 242 -5.73 12.02 3.66
CA CYS A 242 -4.39 11.55 3.44
C CYS A 242 -4.07 10.38 4.37
N ASN A 243 -3.31 9.41 3.86
CA ASN A 243 -2.75 8.38 4.71
C ASN A 243 -1.56 8.93 5.53
N ALA A 244 -1.11 8.15 6.51
CA ALA A 244 0.00 8.54 7.40
C ALA A 244 1.35 8.77 6.67
N PHE A 245 1.50 8.25 5.44
CA PHE A 245 2.73 8.36 4.66
C PHE A 245 2.87 9.70 3.92
N CYS A 246 1.80 10.50 3.87
CA CYS A 246 1.77 11.77 3.16
C CYS A 246 2.52 12.94 3.82
N ARG A 247 3.21 12.73 4.95
CA ARG A 247 3.85 13.82 5.71
C ARG A 247 4.88 14.60 4.87
N GLN A 248 4.88 15.92 5.04
CA GLN A 248 5.92 16.81 4.53
C GLN A 248 7.26 16.42 5.16
N GLY A 249 8.16 15.81 4.38
CA GLY A 249 9.45 15.35 4.87
C GLY A 249 9.61 13.84 4.99
N ALA A 250 8.87 13.01 4.22
CA ALA A 250 9.38 11.67 3.91
C ALA A 250 10.79 11.86 3.33
N GLN A 251 11.79 11.56 4.15
CA GLN A 251 13.18 11.92 3.91
C GLN A 251 13.57 11.51 2.50
N LYS A 252 13.99 12.46 1.66
CA LYS A 252 14.80 12.19 0.47
C LYS A 252 16.14 11.65 0.97
N GLY A 253 16.18 10.37 1.31
CA GLY A 253 17.31 9.74 1.95
C GLY A 253 17.27 8.24 1.73
N HIS A 254 18.18 7.77 0.88
CA HIS A 254 18.46 6.38 0.53
C HIS A 254 19.02 5.56 1.70
N ARG A 255 18.45 5.64 2.91
CA ARG A 255 18.81 4.68 3.96
C ARG A 255 17.93 3.47 3.78
N HIS A 256 18.49 2.41 3.19
CA HIS A 256 17.96 1.05 3.28
C HIS A 256 17.56 0.80 4.74
N THR A 257 16.32 0.39 5.01
CA THR A 257 16.02 -0.14 6.34
C THR A 257 16.49 -1.57 6.38
N SER A 258 17.21 -1.93 7.44
CA SER A 258 17.57 -3.31 7.76
C SER A 258 16.36 -4.19 8.13
N ILE A 259 15.17 -3.59 8.28
CA ILE A 259 13.97 -4.26 8.78
C ILE A 259 13.11 -4.70 7.58
N LEU A 260 12.91 -6.02 7.47
CA LEU A 260 11.99 -6.63 6.51
C LEU A 260 10.54 -6.25 6.84
N GLN A 261 9.72 -6.02 5.81
CA GLN A 261 8.27 -5.84 5.97
C GLN A 261 7.50 -6.91 5.20
N GLU A 262 6.28 -7.18 5.61
CA GLU A 262 5.35 -8.12 5.01
C GLU A 262 3.92 -7.56 5.01
N THR A 263 3.12 -7.89 4.01
CA THR A 263 1.65 -7.68 4.09
C THR A 263 0.90 -8.87 3.50
N GLN A 264 -0.38 -8.95 3.86
CA GLN A 264 -1.31 -9.96 3.40
C GLN A 264 -2.11 -9.44 2.21
N LEU A 265 -2.11 -10.22 1.12
CA LEU A 265 -2.87 -9.95 -0.09
C LEU A 265 -3.73 -11.16 -0.46
N SER A 266 -4.75 -10.93 -1.28
CA SER A 266 -5.50 -12.00 -1.91
C SER A 266 -5.00 -12.22 -3.34
N THR A 267 -4.73 -13.48 -3.71
CA THR A 267 -4.47 -13.82 -5.10
C THR A 267 -5.75 -13.67 -5.91
N LEU A 268 -5.66 -13.02 -7.06
CA LEU A 268 -6.79 -12.77 -7.93
C LEU A 268 -6.92 -13.89 -8.98
N SER A 269 -8.18 -14.25 -9.28
CA SER A 269 -8.48 -15.15 -10.40
C SER A 269 -8.00 -14.55 -11.72
N LYS A 270 -7.89 -15.35 -12.79
CA LYS A 270 -7.49 -14.83 -14.11
C LYS A 270 -8.45 -13.75 -14.62
N THR A 271 -9.74 -13.89 -14.34
CA THR A 271 -10.78 -12.92 -14.72
C THR A 271 -10.62 -11.61 -13.93
N GLN A 272 -10.45 -11.70 -12.61
CA GLN A 272 -10.20 -10.53 -11.76
C GLN A 272 -8.89 -9.82 -12.13
N CYS A 273 -7.84 -10.58 -12.41
CA CYS A 273 -6.54 -10.06 -12.85
C CYS A 273 -6.63 -9.33 -14.20
N ARG A 274 -7.51 -9.78 -15.13
CA ARG A 274 -7.83 -9.03 -16.36
C ARG A 274 -8.64 -7.77 -16.07
N LYS A 275 -9.69 -7.86 -15.23
CA LYS A 275 -10.55 -6.73 -14.84
C LYS A 275 -9.72 -5.60 -14.24
N PHE A 276 -8.99 -5.86 -13.15
CA PHE A 276 -8.20 -4.85 -12.44
C PHE A 276 -6.88 -4.50 -13.14
N GLY A 277 -6.41 -5.37 -14.04
CA GLY A 277 -5.13 -5.22 -14.73
C GLY A 277 -5.22 -4.63 -16.13
N GLN A 278 -6.40 -4.19 -16.59
CA GLN A 278 -6.66 -3.85 -17.98
C GLN A 278 -5.67 -2.80 -18.53
N GLU A 279 -5.44 -1.72 -17.78
CA GLU A 279 -4.51 -0.65 -18.15
C GLU A 279 -3.04 -1.13 -18.25
N MET A 280 -2.70 -2.21 -17.54
CA MET A 280 -1.34 -2.73 -17.41
C MET A 280 -1.02 -3.86 -18.40
N LYS A 281 -1.96 -4.17 -19.32
CA LYS A 281 -1.81 -5.20 -20.37
C LYS A 281 -1.32 -6.55 -19.82
N ILE A 282 -1.98 -7.04 -18.77
CA ILE A 282 -1.55 -8.25 -18.06
C ILE A 282 -1.81 -9.51 -18.88
N ASN A 283 -0.86 -10.45 -18.87
CA ASN A 283 -1.02 -11.80 -19.37
C ASN A 283 -1.22 -12.81 -18.21
N PRO A 284 -2.46 -13.14 -17.82
CA PRO A 284 -2.74 -13.98 -16.65
C PRO A 284 -2.31 -15.45 -16.83
N LEU A 285 -1.83 -15.86 -18.00
CA LEU A 285 -1.26 -17.19 -18.21
C LEU A 285 0.15 -17.31 -17.63
N VAL A 286 0.93 -16.23 -17.64
CA VAL A 286 2.34 -16.21 -17.18
C VAL A 286 2.57 -15.23 -16.03
N GLU A 287 1.61 -14.34 -15.78
CA GLU A 287 1.57 -13.41 -14.66
C GLU A 287 0.50 -13.83 -13.65
N LEU A 288 0.69 -13.41 -12.41
CA LEU A 288 -0.23 -13.54 -11.30
C LEU A 288 -0.50 -12.15 -10.74
N CYS A 289 -1.76 -11.86 -10.40
CA CYS A 289 -2.14 -10.63 -9.72
C CYS A 289 -2.47 -10.93 -8.26
N ALA A 290 -2.07 -10.03 -7.36
CA ALA A 290 -2.53 -10.03 -5.99
C ALA A 290 -2.82 -8.61 -5.53
N GLY A 291 -3.80 -8.46 -4.64
CA GLY A 291 -4.17 -7.18 -4.05
C GLY A 291 -4.94 -7.41 -2.75
N LYS A 292 -4.92 -6.41 -1.87
CA LYS A 292 -5.73 -6.45 -0.65
C LYS A 292 -7.20 -6.23 -1.03
N ILE A 293 -8.04 -7.23 -0.82
CA ILE A 293 -9.48 -7.10 -1.00
C ILE A 293 -10.03 -6.15 0.06
N GLN A 294 -10.78 -5.16 -0.40
CA GLN A 294 -11.52 -4.20 0.40
C GLN A 294 -13.01 -4.36 0.06
N ARG A 295 -13.87 -4.28 1.07
CA ARG A 295 -15.31 -4.21 0.87
C ARG A 295 -15.75 -2.76 1.02
N PRO A 296 -16.66 -2.26 0.16
CA PRO A 296 -17.29 -0.96 0.41
C PRO A 296 -17.86 -0.94 1.81
N LYS A 297 -17.55 0.10 2.60
CA LYS A 297 -18.13 0.21 3.94
C LYS A 297 -19.59 0.63 3.83
N VAL A 298 -20.38 0.20 4.79
CA VAL A 298 -21.81 0.56 4.89
C VAL A 298 -21.91 2.08 5.04
N LYS A 299 -22.79 2.71 4.25
CA LYS A 299 -23.17 4.12 4.41
C LYS A 299 -24.52 4.17 5.11
N LYS A 300 -24.73 5.14 5.99
CA LYS A 300 -26.08 5.38 6.54
C LYS A 300 -26.94 6.08 5.49
N LEU A 301 -28.18 5.66 5.28
CA LEU A 301 -29.06 6.25 4.27
C LEU A 301 -30.11 7.14 4.92
N PHE A 302 -30.31 8.32 4.34
CA PHE A 302 -31.42 9.20 4.68
C PHE A 302 -32.14 9.64 3.42
N LYS A 303 -33.46 9.60 3.45
CA LYS A 303 -34.31 10.03 2.34
C LYS A 303 -35.04 11.32 2.71
N LEU A 304 -35.07 12.27 1.79
CA LEU A 304 -35.91 13.45 1.92
C LEU A 304 -37.39 13.03 1.78
N GLY A 305 -38.18 13.19 2.84
CA GLY A 305 -39.63 13.00 2.81
C GLY A 305 -40.33 14.20 2.18
N SER A 306 -41.59 14.01 1.77
CA SER A 306 -42.42 15.05 1.12
C SER A 306 -42.68 16.29 2.00
N GLY A 307 -42.43 16.19 3.31
CA GLY A 307 -42.47 17.32 4.24
C GLY A 307 -41.15 18.11 4.32
N GLY A 308 -40.17 17.82 3.46
CA GLY A 308 -38.86 18.46 3.45
C GLY A 308 -37.93 18.05 4.60
N ARG A 309 -38.25 16.95 5.30
CA ARG A 309 -37.46 16.39 6.40
C ARG A 309 -36.78 15.10 6.00
N TYR A 310 -35.60 14.84 6.52
CA TYR A 310 -34.86 13.60 6.29
C TYR A 310 -35.32 12.50 7.23
N GLU A 311 -35.55 11.32 6.68
CA GLU A 311 -35.90 10.11 7.41
C GLU A 311 -34.80 9.05 7.20
N GLU A 312 -34.39 8.40 8.29
CA GLU A 312 -33.39 7.33 8.23
C GLU A 312 -33.99 6.09 7.55
N LEU A 313 -33.25 5.51 6.61
CA LEU A 313 -33.58 4.22 6.01
C LEU A 313 -32.70 3.13 6.62
N GLU A 314 -33.33 2.09 7.15
CA GLU A 314 -32.62 0.88 7.57
C GLU A 314 -32.05 0.17 6.33
N LEU A 315 -30.72 0.02 6.29
CA LEU A 315 -30.10 -0.87 5.32
C LEU A 315 -30.28 -2.31 5.79
N ASP A 316 -30.97 -3.11 4.98
CA ASP A 316 -31.04 -4.56 5.16
C ASP A 316 -29.64 -5.17 5.00
N MET A 317 -28.95 -5.38 6.13
CA MET A 317 -27.63 -6.03 6.17
C MET A 317 -27.69 -7.52 5.83
N ASN A 318 -28.89 -8.10 5.63
CA ASN A 318 -29.12 -9.49 5.23
C ASN A 318 -29.42 -9.66 3.73
N ARG A 319 -29.38 -8.60 2.92
CA ARG A 319 -29.32 -8.80 1.46
C ARG A 319 -28.05 -9.61 1.18
N ASN A 320 -28.25 -10.85 0.76
CA ASN A 320 -27.20 -11.73 0.31
C ASN A 320 -26.49 -11.10 -0.89
N THR A 321 -25.48 -10.28 -0.60
CA THR A 321 -24.59 -9.64 -1.56
C THR A 321 -23.54 -10.64 -2.02
N ASP A 322 -23.97 -11.81 -2.48
CA ASP A 322 -23.08 -12.73 -3.21
C ASP A 322 -22.54 -12.08 -4.51
N ASN A 323 -23.08 -10.91 -4.89
CA ASN A 323 -22.58 -9.99 -5.92
C ASN A 323 -21.90 -8.72 -5.36
N GLU A 324 -21.39 -8.71 -4.13
CA GLU A 324 -20.66 -7.55 -3.59
C GLU A 324 -19.41 -7.24 -4.45
N GLU A 325 -19.46 -6.12 -5.16
CA GLU A 325 -18.35 -5.56 -5.93
C GLU A 325 -17.26 -5.09 -4.94
N PHE A 326 -16.42 -6.02 -4.51
CA PHE A 326 -15.21 -5.69 -3.78
C PHE A 326 -14.26 -4.91 -4.69
N TYR A 327 -13.46 -4.03 -4.09
CA TYR A 327 -12.35 -3.38 -4.75
C TYR A 327 -11.03 -3.87 -4.15
N ILE A 328 -9.92 -3.54 -4.78
CA ILE A 328 -8.59 -3.83 -4.22
C ILE A 328 -7.83 -2.53 -3.97
N GLY A 329 -6.99 -2.51 -2.94
CA GLY A 329 -6.17 -1.34 -2.63
C GLY A 329 -5.73 -1.28 -1.17
N GLY A 330 -4.87 -0.32 -0.85
CA GLY A 330 -4.46 -0.05 0.53
C GLY A 330 -3.34 -0.94 1.06
N SER A 331 -2.96 -2.03 0.40
CA SER A 331 -1.71 -2.74 0.70
C SER A 331 -1.11 -3.37 -0.55
N ASP A 332 0.21 -3.27 -0.71
CA ASP A 332 0.96 -3.82 -1.84
C ASP A 332 2.48 -3.76 -1.58
N SER A 333 3.22 -4.56 -2.35
CA SER A 333 4.63 -4.32 -2.63
C SER A 333 4.87 -2.98 -3.34
N CYS A 334 6.08 -2.45 -3.27
CA CYS A 334 6.41 -1.18 -3.90
C CYS A 334 7.82 -1.14 -4.50
N LYS A 335 8.31 0.06 -4.86
CA LYS A 335 9.63 0.28 -5.45
C LYS A 335 10.70 -0.40 -4.58
N GLY A 336 11.61 -1.18 -5.17
CA GLY A 336 12.66 -1.91 -4.42
C GLY A 336 12.26 -3.31 -3.92
N ASP A 337 10.98 -3.66 -3.88
CA ASP A 337 10.53 -5.03 -3.54
C ASP A 337 10.60 -5.98 -4.75
N SER A 338 10.93 -5.46 -5.93
CA SER A 338 11.10 -6.25 -7.16
C SER A 338 12.02 -7.44 -6.94
N GLY A 339 11.59 -8.63 -7.34
CA GLY A 339 12.29 -9.89 -7.09
C GLY A 339 11.97 -10.55 -5.74
N GLY A 340 11.30 -9.85 -4.84
CA GLY A 340 10.78 -10.41 -3.59
C GLY A 340 9.67 -11.45 -3.83
N PRO A 341 9.32 -12.22 -2.79
CA PRO A 341 8.35 -13.31 -2.87
C PRO A 341 6.91 -12.84 -2.93
N LEU A 342 6.08 -13.64 -3.56
CA LEU A 342 4.70 -13.84 -3.14
C LEU A 342 4.53 -15.31 -2.78
N PHE A 343 4.07 -15.58 -1.57
CA PHE A 343 4.03 -16.95 -1.04
C PHE A 343 2.76 -17.21 -0.23
N ILE A 344 2.42 -18.49 -0.09
CA ILE A 344 1.32 -18.98 0.73
C ILE A 344 1.86 -19.88 1.83
N TRP A 345 1.18 -19.92 2.98
CA TRP A 345 1.46 -20.89 4.03
C TRP A 345 0.56 -22.11 3.88
N GLN A 346 1.16 -23.30 3.82
CA GLN A 346 0.43 -24.57 3.87
C GLN A 346 1.18 -25.52 4.81
N ALA A 347 0.50 -26.02 5.84
CA ALA A 347 1.07 -26.92 6.85
C ALA A 347 2.46 -26.47 7.38
N ASN A 348 2.56 -25.20 7.79
CA ASN A 348 3.80 -24.54 8.26
C ASN A 348 4.95 -24.44 7.25
N LYS A 349 4.70 -24.74 5.97
CA LYS A 349 5.67 -24.53 4.88
C LYS A 349 5.25 -23.33 4.04
N ALA A 350 6.21 -22.48 3.71
CA ALA A 350 6.02 -21.39 2.77
C ALA A 350 6.22 -21.92 1.35
N TYR A 351 5.20 -21.75 0.50
CA TYR A 351 5.27 -22.10 -0.92
C TYR A 351 5.35 -20.83 -1.75
N LEU A 352 6.45 -20.67 -2.49
CA LEU A 352 6.63 -19.55 -3.42
C LEU A 352 5.69 -19.73 -4.62
N ILE A 353 4.75 -18.81 -4.79
CA ILE A 353 3.76 -18.83 -5.88
C ILE A 353 4.03 -17.73 -6.93
N GLY A 354 4.70 -16.65 -6.51
CA GLY A 354 5.00 -15.51 -7.37
C GLY A 354 6.31 -14.82 -6.98
N VAL A 355 6.83 -14.01 -7.90
CA VAL A 355 7.96 -13.10 -7.67
C VAL A 355 7.54 -11.70 -8.09
N VAL A 356 7.71 -10.71 -7.20
CA VAL A 356 7.35 -9.30 -7.43
C VAL A 356 8.00 -8.83 -8.72
N SER A 357 7.19 -8.32 -9.66
CA SER A 357 7.66 -7.95 -11.00
C SER A 357 7.41 -6.49 -11.31
N ARG A 358 6.15 -6.05 -11.29
CA ARG A 358 5.77 -4.70 -11.72
C ARG A 358 4.42 -4.27 -11.14
N GLY A 359 4.07 -3.00 -11.32
CA GLY A 359 2.77 -2.42 -10.94
C GLY A 359 2.64 -0.99 -11.45
N LYS A 360 1.44 -0.41 -11.35
CA LYS A 360 1.18 1.02 -11.62
C LYS A 360 0.97 1.73 -10.28
N GLY A 361 2.01 2.41 -9.80
CA GLY A 361 2.05 2.87 -8.41
C GLY A 361 2.11 1.68 -7.43
N CYS A 362 1.74 1.92 -6.18
CA CYS A 362 1.72 0.91 -5.12
C CYS A 362 0.40 1.01 -4.35
N ALA A 363 -0.28 -0.11 -4.14
CA ALA A 363 -1.50 -0.19 -3.33
C ALA A 363 -2.65 0.76 -3.76
N GLY A 364 -2.64 1.17 -5.03
CA GLY A 364 -3.65 2.07 -5.56
C GLY A 364 -5.01 1.40 -5.70
N PHE A 365 -6.07 2.21 -5.66
CA PHE A 365 -7.44 1.75 -5.92
C PHE A 365 -7.52 0.95 -7.23
N ASN A 366 -8.02 -0.27 -7.14
CA ASN A 366 -8.20 -1.21 -8.25
C ASN A 366 -6.94 -1.48 -9.09
N ARG A 367 -5.75 -1.28 -8.50
CA ARG A 367 -4.46 -1.55 -9.14
C ARG A 367 -3.76 -2.70 -8.43
N PRO A 368 -3.73 -3.92 -9.02
CA PRO A 368 -3.08 -5.06 -8.40
C PRO A 368 -1.55 -4.98 -8.56
N GLY A 369 -0.84 -5.57 -7.59
CA GLY A 369 0.56 -5.94 -7.78
C GLY A 369 0.67 -7.09 -8.78
N ILE A 370 1.68 -7.04 -9.65
CA ILE A 370 1.90 -8.04 -10.72
C ILE A 370 3.15 -8.86 -10.42
N TYR A 371 2.97 -10.17 -10.45
CA TYR A 371 3.98 -11.15 -10.06
C TYR A 371 4.25 -12.12 -11.21
N THR A 372 5.51 -12.53 -11.37
CA THR A 372 5.85 -13.64 -12.26
C THR A 372 5.28 -14.94 -11.68
N ARG A 373 4.48 -15.68 -12.45
CA ARG A 373 3.84 -16.92 -11.99
C ARG A 373 4.85 -18.07 -11.91
N ILE A 374 5.21 -18.49 -10.70
CA ILE A 374 6.25 -19.53 -10.49
C ILE A 374 5.87 -20.87 -11.11
N THR A 375 4.60 -21.27 -11.06
CA THR A 375 4.15 -22.53 -11.65
C THR A 375 4.43 -22.64 -13.15
N LYS A 376 4.56 -21.50 -13.86
CA LYS A 376 4.95 -21.46 -15.28
C LYS A 376 6.45 -21.42 -15.51
N LYS A 377 7.24 -21.12 -14.47
CA LYS A 377 8.70 -21.09 -14.50
C LYS A 377 9.35 -22.32 -13.87
N LEU A 378 8.58 -23.23 -13.25
CA LEU A 378 9.13 -24.43 -12.59
C LEU A 378 10.08 -25.26 -13.47
N LYS A 379 9.76 -25.49 -14.74
CA LYS A 379 10.65 -26.23 -15.66
C LYS A 379 12.00 -25.52 -15.83
N TRP A 380 11.97 -24.19 -16.02
CA TRP A 380 13.17 -23.37 -16.14
C TRP A 380 13.96 -23.36 -14.83
N ILE A 381 13.29 -23.14 -13.69
CA ILE A 381 13.91 -23.14 -12.36
C ILE A 381 14.61 -24.47 -12.12
N ARG A 382 13.91 -25.60 -12.28
CA ARG A 382 14.48 -26.93 -12.06
C ARG A 382 15.69 -27.18 -12.96
N LYS A 383 15.60 -26.85 -14.25
CA LYS A 383 16.71 -27.02 -15.20
C LYS A 383 18.01 -26.36 -14.72
N TYR A 384 17.95 -25.12 -14.23
CA TYR A 384 19.15 -24.36 -13.86
C TYR A 384 19.58 -24.54 -12.40
N THR A 385 18.69 -25.03 -11.53
CA THR A 385 18.98 -25.21 -10.10
C THR A 385 19.36 -26.66 -9.74
N GLN A 386 19.42 -27.56 -10.73
CA GLN A 386 19.78 -28.97 -10.57
C GLN A 386 21.26 -29.16 -10.19
N SER A 387 22.17 -28.38 -10.78
CA SER A 387 23.60 -28.46 -10.50
C SER A 387 23.98 -27.48 -9.39
N GLY A 388 24.71 -27.97 -8.40
CA GLY A 388 25.35 -27.12 -7.38
C GLY A 388 26.58 -26.36 -7.87
N ASN A 389 26.82 -26.32 -9.18
CA ASN A 389 27.94 -25.61 -9.77
C ASN A 389 27.47 -24.24 -10.27
N CYS A 390 28.08 -23.18 -9.74
CA CYS A 390 28.04 -21.86 -10.32
C CYS A 390 28.92 -21.87 -11.57
N SER A 391 28.32 -21.92 -12.77
CA SER A 391 29.04 -21.84 -14.05
C SER A 391 29.32 -20.41 -14.46
#